data_AF-A0A819LNE0-F1
#
_entry.id   AF-A0A819LNE0-F1
#
_cell.length_a   1.000
_cell.length_b   1.000
_cell.length_c   1.000
_cell.angle_alpha   90.00
_cell.angle_beta   90.00
_cell.angle_gamma   90.00
#
_symmetry.space_group_name_H-M   'P 1'
#
loop_
_entity.id
_entity.type
_entity.pdbx_description
1 polymer ?
#
loop_
_entity_poly.entity_id
_entity_poly.type
_entity_poly.pdbx_seq_one_letter_code
_entity_poly.pdbx_strand_id
1 'polypeptide(L)'
;LLNCDIILTSPEDILSFDLLTIDKCRRNEFDIGRSMLTVQRWLKKYVRDVLDESDEILHVKYHLIYSVGGQQQVDGGAKRWKTIQTILELVKKHAVNISKCFYVNVCYKPSERESTFPQFRLQSYEPFPLLCQKIANDEIDSRNYRYADKLIILSFILEAHSSVEYLVHKFPRLDLQLFLIIRDLLSSEVLLVAFTNRYRVNYGVNPSSSFNRLMAVPFRAKDVVTDRTGFSHPD
;
A
#
# COMPACT_ATOMS: atom_id res chain seq x y z
N LEU A 1 -31.99 -21.78 -35.03
CA LEU A 1 -31.67 -20.76 -34.01
C LEU A 1 -30.18 -20.51 -34.09
N LEU A 2 -29.79 -19.41 -34.73
CA LEU A 2 -28.41 -19.04 -35.05
C LEU A 2 -27.76 -18.43 -33.80
N ASN A 3 -26.61 -18.99 -33.40
CA ASN A 3 -25.60 -18.50 -32.45
C ASN A 3 -26.07 -17.42 -31.44
N CYS A 4 -26.52 -17.87 -30.27
CA CYS A 4 -26.77 -17.00 -29.12
C CYS A 4 -25.53 -16.97 -28.22
N ASP A 5 -24.50 -16.25 -28.64
CA ASP A 5 -23.32 -16.03 -27.80
C ASP A 5 -23.65 -14.97 -26.74
N ILE A 6 -23.36 -15.28 -25.47
CA ILE A 6 -23.56 -14.38 -24.33
C ILE A 6 -22.18 -13.83 -23.95
N ILE A 7 -22.05 -12.51 -23.91
CA ILE A 7 -20.88 -11.83 -23.36
C ILE A 7 -21.24 -11.34 -21.97
N LEU A 8 -20.54 -11.87 -20.96
CA LEU A 8 -20.59 -11.36 -19.59
C LEU A 8 -19.35 -10.50 -19.37
N THR A 9 -19.54 -9.26 -18.96
CA THR A 9 -18.48 -8.28 -18.69
C THR A 9 -18.81 -7.53 -17.41
N SER A 10 -17.80 -6.93 -16.78
CA SER A 10 -18.00 -6.11 -15.60
C SER A 10 -18.23 -4.63 -15.99
N PRO A 11 -18.97 -3.84 -15.17
CA PRO A 11 -19.13 -2.40 -15.40
C PRO A 11 -17.78 -1.67 -15.48
N GLU A 12 -16.79 -2.14 -14.73
CA GLU A 12 -15.44 -1.57 -14.69
C GLU A 12 -14.74 -1.64 -16.05
N ASP A 13 -14.89 -2.77 -16.74
CA ASP A 13 -14.30 -2.99 -18.06
C ASP A 13 -14.99 -2.12 -19.13
N ILE A 14 -16.32 -2.00 -19.08
CA ILE A 14 -17.09 -1.14 -19.99
C ILE A 14 -16.65 0.32 -19.81
N LEU A 15 -16.60 0.79 -18.57
CA LEU A 15 -16.22 2.18 -18.30
C LEU A 15 -14.72 2.42 -18.58
N SER A 16 -13.84 1.43 -18.38
CA SER A 16 -12.45 1.49 -18.82
C SER A 16 -12.35 1.66 -20.34
N PHE A 17 -13.10 0.87 -21.09
CA PHE A 17 -13.17 0.94 -22.54
C PHE A 17 -13.71 2.31 -23.01
N ASP A 18 -14.68 2.85 -22.28
CA ASP A 18 -15.24 4.17 -22.55
C ASP A 18 -14.23 5.30 -22.37
N LEU A 19 -13.52 5.29 -21.25
CA LEU A 19 -12.46 6.25 -20.96
C LEU A 19 -11.28 6.10 -21.93
N LEU A 20 -10.91 4.88 -22.28
CA LEU A 20 -9.83 4.61 -23.24
C LEU A 20 -10.17 5.16 -24.63
N THR A 21 -11.43 5.07 -25.06
CA THR A 21 -11.88 5.67 -26.33
C THR A 21 -11.67 7.19 -26.33
N ILE A 22 -11.97 7.84 -25.21
CA ILE A 22 -11.75 9.29 -25.05
C ILE A 22 -10.24 9.61 -25.05
N ASP A 23 -9.41 8.85 -24.32
CA ASP A 23 -7.95 9.02 -24.30
C ASP A 23 -7.35 8.89 -25.71
N LYS A 24 -7.77 7.90 -26.49
CA LYS A 24 -7.32 7.71 -27.88
C LYS A 24 -7.67 8.90 -28.78
N CYS A 25 -8.88 9.41 -28.68
CA CYS A 25 -9.28 10.63 -29.38
C CYS A 25 -8.44 11.84 -28.95
N ARG A 26 -8.16 12.00 -27.66
CA ARG A 26 -7.31 13.09 -27.14
C ARG A 26 -5.86 13.02 -27.60
N ARG A 27 -5.36 11.81 -27.88
CA ARG A 27 -4.01 11.58 -28.42
C ARG A 27 -3.93 11.69 -29.95
N ASN A 28 -5.01 12.11 -30.61
CA ASN A 28 -5.15 12.17 -32.07
C ASN A 28 -5.06 10.79 -32.76
N GLU A 29 -5.32 9.69 -32.03
CA GLU A 29 -5.40 8.33 -32.58
C GLU A 29 -6.83 8.04 -33.13
N PHE A 30 -7.28 8.85 -34.08
CA PHE A 30 -8.69 8.89 -34.50
C PHE A 30 -9.20 7.61 -35.15
N ASP A 31 -8.36 6.86 -35.88
CA ASP A 31 -8.76 5.61 -36.52
C ASP A 31 -9.15 4.53 -35.50
N ILE A 32 -8.33 4.41 -34.45
CA ILE A 32 -8.59 3.52 -33.31
C ILE A 32 -9.81 4.02 -32.54
N GLY A 33 -9.86 5.32 -32.21
CA GLY A 33 -11.00 5.92 -31.50
C GLY A 33 -12.34 5.74 -32.22
N ARG A 34 -12.37 5.86 -33.56
CA ARG A 34 -13.57 5.65 -34.37
C ARG A 34 -14.01 4.18 -34.38
N SER A 35 -13.06 3.25 -34.43
CA SER A 35 -13.33 1.82 -34.33
C SER A 35 -13.92 1.47 -32.97
N MET A 36 -13.31 1.97 -31.89
CA MET A 36 -13.82 1.79 -30.52
C MET A 36 -15.22 2.41 -30.34
N LEU A 37 -15.45 3.62 -30.85
CA LEU A 37 -16.76 4.27 -30.80
C LEU A 37 -17.85 3.45 -31.53
N THR A 38 -17.49 2.75 -32.59
CA THR A 38 -18.41 1.84 -33.29
C THR A 38 -18.81 0.67 -32.39
N VAL A 39 -17.86 0.08 -31.68
CA VAL A 39 -18.12 -0.97 -30.68
C VAL A 39 -18.97 -0.42 -29.53
N GLN A 40 -18.66 0.75 -28.98
CA GLN A 40 -19.46 1.38 -27.92
C GLN A 40 -20.92 1.59 -28.33
N ARG A 41 -21.16 2.06 -29.55
CA ARG A 41 -22.51 2.23 -30.10
C ARG A 41 -23.24 0.89 -30.24
N TRP A 42 -22.52 -0.16 -30.64
CA TRP A 42 -23.05 -1.51 -30.69
C TRP A 42 -23.41 -2.02 -29.29
N LEU A 43 -22.53 -1.87 -28.30
CA LEU A 43 -22.78 -2.23 -26.91
C LEU A 43 -24.03 -1.53 -26.37
N LYS A 44 -24.14 -0.20 -26.52
CA LYS A 44 -25.31 0.57 -26.08
C LYS A 44 -26.62 0.13 -26.74
N LYS A 45 -26.56 -0.42 -27.96
CA LYS A 45 -27.74 -0.89 -28.68
C LYS A 45 -28.18 -2.29 -28.24
N TYR A 46 -27.23 -3.22 -28.11
CA TYR A 46 -27.51 -4.65 -27.99
C TYR A 46 -27.21 -5.26 -26.62
N VAL A 47 -26.41 -4.61 -25.77
CA VAL A 47 -26.10 -5.06 -24.41
C VAL A 47 -27.10 -4.46 -23.42
N ARG A 48 -27.33 -5.17 -22.32
CA ARG A 48 -28.16 -4.74 -21.20
C ARG A 48 -27.38 -4.95 -19.91
N ASP A 49 -27.44 -3.95 -19.05
CA ASP A 49 -26.88 -4.03 -17.72
C ASP A 49 -27.85 -4.78 -16.80
N VAL A 50 -27.30 -5.70 -16.01
CA VAL A 50 -28.03 -6.38 -14.93
C VAL A 50 -27.36 -5.94 -13.64
N LEU A 51 -28.14 -5.33 -12.76
CA LEU A 51 -27.69 -4.81 -11.47
C LEU A 51 -28.57 -5.43 -10.39
N ASP A 52 -27.94 -5.96 -9.36
CA ASP A 52 -28.62 -6.38 -8.14
C ASP A 52 -28.38 -5.37 -7.00
N GLU A 53 -29.35 -5.22 -6.10
CA GLU A 53 -29.25 -4.31 -4.96
C GLU A 53 -28.13 -4.72 -3.98
N SER A 54 -27.69 -5.97 -4.05
CA SER A 54 -26.59 -6.51 -3.24
C SER A 54 -25.20 -6.33 -3.87
N ASP A 55 -25.11 -5.74 -5.07
CA ASP A 55 -23.83 -5.59 -5.77
C ASP A 55 -22.89 -4.60 -5.06
N GLU A 56 -21.62 -4.98 -4.96
CA GLU A 56 -20.57 -4.18 -4.29
C GLU A 56 -20.39 -2.80 -4.93
N ILE A 57 -20.74 -2.62 -6.22
CA ILE A 57 -20.68 -1.33 -6.92
C ILE A 57 -21.57 -0.26 -6.29
N LEU A 58 -22.63 -0.67 -5.58
CA LEU A 58 -23.53 0.23 -4.84
C LEU A 58 -23.04 0.53 -3.42
N HIS A 59 -22.00 -0.16 -2.96
CA HIS A 59 -21.46 0.04 -1.63
C HIS A 59 -20.75 1.39 -1.55
N VAL A 60 -20.99 2.16 -0.48
CA VAL A 60 -20.41 3.52 -0.27
C VAL A 60 -18.88 3.58 -0.23
N LYS A 61 -18.23 2.41 -0.13
CA LYS A 61 -16.76 2.27 -0.12
C LYS A 61 -16.20 1.95 -1.51
N TYR A 62 -17.06 1.60 -2.46
CA TYR A 62 -16.64 1.25 -3.80
C TYR A 62 -16.10 2.51 -4.49
N HIS A 63 -14.81 2.50 -4.77
CA HIS A 63 -14.11 3.56 -5.51
C HIS A 63 -13.33 2.91 -6.64
N LEU A 64 -13.50 3.43 -7.84
CA LEU A 64 -12.84 2.90 -9.03
C LEU A 64 -11.87 3.94 -9.59
N ILE A 65 -10.59 3.59 -9.63
CA ILE A 65 -9.52 4.46 -10.09
C ILE A 65 -8.97 3.89 -11.40
N TYR A 66 -9.11 4.65 -12.48
CA TYR A 66 -8.56 4.29 -13.78
C TYR A 66 -7.22 4.98 -14.01
N SER A 67 -6.15 4.19 -14.09
CA SER A 67 -4.85 4.69 -14.48
C SER A 67 -4.82 5.01 -15.98
N VAL A 68 -4.37 6.21 -16.34
CA VAL A 68 -4.16 6.61 -17.73
C VAL A 68 -2.67 6.70 -18.02
N GLY A 69 -2.23 6.16 -19.17
CA GLY A 69 -0.84 6.20 -19.60
C GLY A 69 -0.19 4.82 -19.75
N GLY A 70 1.10 4.82 -20.06
CA GLY A 70 1.91 3.60 -20.07
C GLY A 70 2.26 3.16 -18.64
N GLN A 71 2.62 1.89 -18.48
CA GLN A 71 3.14 1.39 -17.21
C GLN A 71 4.39 2.18 -16.80
N GLN A 72 4.34 2.80 -15.63
CA GLN A 72 5.47 3.53 -15.04
C GLN A 72 5.98 2.79 -13.81
N GLN A 73 7.24 3.06 -13.43
CA GLN A 73 7.73 2.61 -12.13
C GLN A 73 7.03 3.41 -11.04
N VAL A 74 6.59 2.72 -9.98
CA VAL A 74 6.09 3.35 -8.76
C VAL A 74 7.19 4.25 -8.18
N ASP A 75 6.83 5.43 -7.67
CA ASP A 75 7.82 6.33 -7.06
C ASP A 75 8.58 5.66 -5.91
N GLY A 76 9.89 5.88 -5.87
CA GLY A 76 10.84 5.16 -5.03
C GLY A 76 11.21 3.74 -5.51
N GLY A 77 10.46 3.16 -6.46
CA GLY A 77 10.75 1.90 -7.13
C GLY A 77 11.18 0.80 -6.16
N ALA A 78 12.37 0.23 -6.40
CA ALA A 78 12.87 -0.85 -5.57
C ALA A 78 13.21 -0.45 -4.13
N LYS A 79 13.46 0.84 -3.88
CA LYS A 79 13.79 1.34 -2.54
C LYS A 79 12.59 1.29 -1.62
N ARG A 80 11.39 1.56 -2.13
CA ARG A 80 10.15 1.60 -1.32
C ARG A 80 9.97 0.33 -0.50
N TRP A 81 10.02 -0.84 -1.14
CA TRP A 81 9.84 -2.12 -0.44
C TRP A 81 11.06 -2.53 0.38
N LYS A 82 12.28 -2.21 -0.08
CA LYS A 82 13.50 -2.46 0.70
C LYS A 82 13.55 -1.66 2.00
N THR A 83 13.21 -0.37 1.96
CA THR A 83 13.12 0.49 3.14
C THR A 83 12.07 -0.05 4.11
N ILE A 84 10.89 -0.44 3.64
CA ILE A 84 9.86 -1.04 4.50
C ILE A 84 10.40 -2.33 5.17
N GLN A 85 11.11 -3.19 4.43
CA GLN A 85 11.71 -4.39 5.00
C GLN A 85 12.75 -4.06 6.09
N THR A 86 13.64 -3.09 5.85
CA THR A 86 14.61 -2.64 6.85
C THR A 86 13.92 -2.06 8.10
N ILE A 87 12.87 -1.25 7.93
CA ILE A 87 12.10 -0.72 9.06
C ILE A 87 11.43 -1.85 9.86
N LEU A 88 10.87 -2.87 9.19
CA LEU A 88 10.31 -4.03 9.87
C LEU A 88 11.38 -4.84 10.64
N GLU A 89 12.60 -4.97 10.10
CA GLU A 89 13.72 -5.58 10.82
C GLU A 89 14.08 -4.80 12.10
N LEU A 90 14.07 -3.47 12.03
CA LEU A 90 14.27 -2.60 13.20
C LEU A 90 13.13 -2.74 14.21
N VAL A 91 11.88 -2.86 13.76
CA VAL A 91 10.76 -3.19 14.65
C VAL A 91 11.01 -4.52 15.36
N LYS A 92 11.40 -5.57 14.63
CA LYS A 92 11.73 -6.89 15.20
C LYS A 92 12.85 -6.79 16.24
N LYS A 93 13.89 -5.99 15.96
CA LYS A 93 15.01 -5.73 16.89
C LYS A 93 14.54 -5.06 18.19
N HIS A 94 13.67 -4.06 18.10
CA HIS A 94 13.22 -3.28 19.27
C HIS A 94 12.01 -3.88 20.00
N ALA A 95 11.27 -4.81 19.38
CA ALA A 95 10.02 -5.37 19.92
C ALA A 95 10.17 -5.94 21.34
N VAL A 96 11.27 -6.63 21.63
CA VAL A 96 11.53 -7.19 22.97
C VAL A 96 11.72 -6.09 24.01
N ASN A 97 12.47 -5.03 23.68
CA ASN A 97 12.70 -3.94 24.61
C ASN A 97 11.42 -3.13 24.84
N ILE A 98 10.69 -2.81 23.77
CA ILE A 98 9.41 -2.08 23.84
C ILE A 98 8.37 -2.86 24.65
N SER A 99 8.25 -4.18 24.45
CA SER A 99 7.31 -5.00 25.23
C SER A 99 7.66 -5.11 26.72
N LYS A 100 8.95 -5.03 27.08
CA LYS A 100 9.37 -4.96 28.50
C LYS A 100 9.02 -3.61 29.14
N CYS A 101 9.21 -2.51 28.41
CA CYS A 101 8.87 -1.17 28.89
C CYS A 101 7.35 -0.95 28.98
N PHE A 102 6.57 -1.55 28.07
CA PHE A 102 5.13 -1.35 27.93
C PHE A 102 4.36 -2.68 27.95
N TYR A 103 4.53 -3.47 29.01
CA TYR A 103 4.00 -4.84 29.10
C TYR A 103 2.47 -4.93 29.00
N VAL A 104 1.75 -3.88 29.38
CA VAL A 104 0.28 -3.79 29.29
C VAL A 104 -0.20 -3.34 27.92
N ASN A 105 0.61 -2.55 27.21
CA ASN A 105 0.23 -1.88 25.97
C ASN A 105 0.76 -2.59 24.72
N VAL A 106 1.53 -3.66 24.88
CA VAL A 106 2.20 -4.37 23.79
C VAL A 106 1.96 -5.86 23.91
N CYS A 107 1.37 -6.44 22.88
CA CYS A 107 1.28 -7.89 22.74
C CYS A 107 2.49 -8.38 21.95
N TYR A 108 3.46 -8.97 22.64
CA TYR A 108 4.65 -9.58 22.03
C TYR A 108 4.67 -11.10 22.27
N LYS A 109 4.89 -11.87 21.20
CA LYS A 109 5.30 -13.27 21.29
C LYS A 109 6.49 -13.52 20.37
N PRO A 110 7.56 -14.17 20.87
CA PRO A 110 8.72 -14.47 20.07
C PRO A 110 8.37 -15.43 18.93
N SER A 111 9.11 -15.33 17.83
CA SER A 111 9.02 -16.29 16.74
C SER A 111 9.70 -17.61 17.12
N GLU A 112 9.11 -18.74 16.73
CA GLU A 112 9.75 -20.05 16.85
C GLU A 112 10.89 -20.25 15.84
N ARG A 113 10.85 -19.52 14.72
CA ARG A 113 11.85 -19.59 13.64
C ARG A 113 12.40 -18.20 13.33
N GLU A 114 13.68 -18.12 12.98
CA GLU A 114 14.32 -16.84 12.62
C GLU A 114 13.69 -16.17 11.40
N SER A 115 13.24 -16.96 10.43
CA SER A 115 12.60 -16.49 9.20
C SER A 115 11.17 -15.95 9.41
N THR A 116 10.63 -16.04 10.62
CA THR A 116 9.28 -15.59 10.95
C THR A 116 9.33 -14.25 11.68
N PHE A 117 8.46 -13.32 11.28
CA PHE A 117 8.26 -12.07 11.99
C PHE A 117 7.52 -12.36 13.32
N PRO A 118 8.00 -11.86 14.48
CA PRO A 118 7.38 -12.16 15.76
C PRO A 118 5.98 -11.58 15.83
N GLN A 119 5.10 -12.17 16.64
CA GLN A 119 3.82 -11.54 16.89
C GLN A 119 4.08 -10.28 17.72
N PHE A 120 3.93 -9.12 17.11
CA PHE A 120 4.09 -7.82 17.76
C PHE A 120 2.88 -6.97 17.43
N ARG A 121 2.19 -6.47 18.44
CA ARG A 121 1.07 -5.53 18.28
C ARG A 121 1.06 -4.47 19.36
N LEU A 122 0.65 -3.28 18.96
CA LEU A 122 0.42 -2.14 19.83
C LEU A 122 -1.06 -2.14 20.24
N GLN A 123 -1.33 -2.11 21.54
CA GLN A 123 -2.67 -2.06 22.11
C GLN A 123 -3.07 -0.65 22.54
N SER A 124 -2.10 0.26 22.63
CA SER A 124 -2.31 1.70 22.79
C SER A 124 -1.26 2.48 21.99
N TYR A 125 -1.46 3.79 21.90
CA TYR A 125 -0.53 4.72 21.24
C TYR A 125 0.79 4.92 22.00
N GLU A 126 0.76 4.81 23.33
CA GLU A 126 1.86 5.14 24.24
C GLU A 126 3.24 4.55 23.88
N PRO A 127 3.38 3.26 23.50
CA PRO A 127 4.66 2.70 23.05
C PRO A 127 5.16 3.21 21.69
N PHE A 128 4.29 3.78 20.85
CA PHE A 128 4.58 4.10 19.45
C PHE A 128 5.64 5.20 19.28
N PRO A 129 5.59 6.35 19.98
CA PRO A 129 6.63 7.38 19.86
C PRO A 129 8.04 6.87 20.18
N LEU A 130 8.18 6.05 21.24
CA LEU A 130 9.48 5.48 21.59
C LEU A 130 9.98 4.49 20.54
N LEU A 131 9.09 3.69 19.97
CA LEU A 131 9.41 2.79 18.86
C LEU A 131 9.88 3.59 17.64
N CYS A 132 9.16 4.64 17.24
CA CYS A 132 9.52 5.52 16.13
C CYS A 132 10.89 6.16 16.35
N GLN A 133 11.16 6.70 17.53
CA GLN A 133 12.47 7.29 17.86
C GLN A 133 13.61 6.27 17.74
N LYS A 134 13.43 5.04 18.26
CA LYS A 134 14.46 3.99 18.16
C LYS A 134 14.73 3.58 16.71
N ILE A 135 13.68 3.39 15.92
CA ILE A 135 13.78 3.06 14.49
C ILE A 135 14.48 4.18 13.73
N ALA A 136 14.04 5.42 13.92
CA ALA A 136 14.60 6.59 13.24
C ALA A 136 16.08 6.78 13.55
N ASN A 137 16.47 6.66 14.83
CA ASN A 137 17.87 6.75 15.23
C ASN A 137 18.71 5.65 14.59
N ASP A 138 18.30 4.37 14.71
CA ASP A 138 19.08 3.27 14.13
C ASP A 138 19.22 3.37 12.60
N GLU A 139 18.15 3.74 11.90
CA GLU A 139 18.16 3.89 10.44
C GLU A 139 19.05 5.05 9.98
N ILE A 140 18.93 6.22 10.63
CA ILE A 140 19.73 7.41 10.28
C ILE A 140 21.18 7.28 10.75
N ASP A 141 21.43 6.61 11.88
CA ASP A 141 22.79 6.41 12.40
C ASP A 141 23.60 5.40 11.61
N SER A 142 22.94 4.40 11.00
CA SER A 142 23.58 3.48 10.07
C SER A 142 24.09 4.15 8.78
N ARG A 143 23.67 5.39 8.52
CA ARG A 143 23.96 6.14 7.29
C ARG A 143 25.02 7.21 7.51
N ASN A 144 25.78 7.48 6.46
CA ASN A 144 26.89 8.42 6.47
C ASN A 144 26.43 9.88 6.24
N TYR A 145 25.65 10.41 7.18
CA TYR A 145 25.27 11.83 7.22
C TYR A 145 26.06 12.57 8.31
N ARG A 146 26.27 13.88 8.13
CA ARG A 146 26.90 14.73 9.15
C ARG A 146 25.99 14.81 10.38
N TYR A 147 26.57 15.00 11.56
CA TYR A 147 25.79 15.09 12.81
C TYR A 147 24.67 16.14 12.75
N ALA A 148 24.97 17.35 12.27
CA ALA A 148 23.96 18.41 12.11
C ALA A 148 22.85 18.03 11.11
N ASP A 149 23.19 17.27 10.08
CA ASP A 149 22.24 16.81 9.06
C ASP A 149 21.32 15.72 9.64
N LYS A 150 21.86 14.80 10.45
CA LYS A 150 21.08 13.77 11.15
C LYS A 150 19.98 14.38 12.01
N LEU A 151 20.27 15.45 12.75
CA LEU A 151 19.27 16.12 13.59
C LEU A 151 18.09 16.67 12.76
N ILE A 152 18.39 17.29 11.62
CA ILE A 152 17.38 17.86 10.71
C ILE A 152 16.57 16.74 10.04
N ILE A 153 17.23 15.63 9.67
CA ILE A 153 16.55 14.47 9.08
C ILE A 153 15.62 13.85 10.13
N LEU A 154 16.10 13.63 11.36
CA LEU A 154 15.33 13.04 12.45
C LEU A 154 14.10 13.87 12.79
N SER A 155 14.24 15.21 12.88
CA SER A 155 13.08 16.08 13.11
C SER A 155 12.08 15.96 11.95
N PHE A 156 12.55 15.96 10.70
CA PHE A 156 11.68 15.84 9.53
C PHE A 156 10.91 14.51 9.49
N ILE A 157 11.57 13.38 9.75
CA ILE A 157 10.93 12.05 9.65
C ILE A 157 10.07 11.68 10.85
N LEU A 158 10.18 12.40 11.97
CA LEU A 158 9.38 12.18 13.19
C LEU A 158 8.26 13.23 13.38
N GLU A 159 8.28 14.33 12.63
CA GLU A 159 7.27 15.40 12.73
C GLU A 159 6.36 15.45 11.49
N ALA A 160 5.05 15.26 11.69
CA ALA A 160 4.06 15.23 10.61
C ALA A 160 3.87 16.57 9.88
N HIS A 161 4.18 17.70 10.51
CA HIS A 161 3.94 19.05 9.96
C HIS A 161 5.21 19.76 9.46
N SER A 162 6.35 19.06 9.38
CA SER A 162 7.60 19.65 8.90
C SER A 162 7.57 19.85 7.37
N SER A 163 8.14 20.96 6.88
CA SER A 163 8.23 21.27 5.45
C SER A 163 9.38 20.51 4.77
N VAL A 164 9.22 20.18 3.49
CA VAL A 164 10.26 19.49 2.69
C VAL A 164 11.20 20.47 1.98
N GLU A 165 10.80 21.74 1.81
CA GLU A 165 11.50 22.70 0.94
C GLU A 165 12.99 22.82 1.25
N TYR A 166 13.37 22.93 2.52
CA TYR A 166 14.78 23.03 2.91
C TYR A 166 15.58 21.76 2.55
N LEU A 167 14.98 20.58 2.70
CA LEU A 167 15.63 19.31 2.37
C LEU A 167 15.84 19.15 0.88
N VAL A 168 14.89 19.61 0.05
CA VAL A 168 14.98 19.53 -1.42
C VAL A 168 16.25 20.16 -1.95
N HIS A 169 16.68 21.28 -1.35
CA HIS A 169 17.90 21.98 -1.76
C HIS A 169 19.18 21.36 -1.20
N LYS A 170 19.08 20.56 -0.14
CA LYS A 170 20.24 20.06 0.62
C LYS A 170 20.61 18.61 0.30
N PHE A 171 19.63 17.78 -0.02
CA PHE A 171 19.82 16.33 -0.21
C PHE A 171 19.45 15.89 -1.63
N PRO A 172 20.10 14.84 -2.16
CA PRO A 172 19.75 14.30 -3.45
C PRO A 172 18.35 13.67 -3.42
N ARG A 173 17.68 13.65 -4.58
CA ARG A 173 16.32 13.10 -4.74
C ARG A 173 16.15 11.69 -4.14
N LEU A 174 17.18 10.87 -4.23
CA LEU A 174 17.19 9.51 -3.72
C LEU A 174 17.14 9.41 -2.19
N ASP A 175 17.72 10.38 -1.49
CA ASP A 175 17.64 10.50 -0.03
C ASP A 175 16.30 11.09 0.38
N LEU A 176 15.79 12.08 -0.36
CA LEU A 176 14.46 12.65 -0.12
C LEU A 176 13.36 11.59 -0.20
N GLN A 177 13.40 10.72 -1.22
CA GLN A 177 12.47 9.60 -1.33
C GLN A 177 12.53 8.68 -0.09
N LEU A 178 13.73 8.37 0.39
CA LEU A 178 13.91 7.57 1.60
C LEU A 178 13.28 8.28 2.81
N PHE A 179 13.58 9.55 3.02
CA PHE A 179 13.08 10.32 4.16
C PHE A 179 11.55 10.39 4.14
N LEU A 180 10.95 10.59 2.97
CA LEU A 180 9.50 10.59 2.79
C LEU A 180 8.89 9.22 3.09
N ILE A 181 9.50 8.13 2.61
CA ILE A 181 9.02 6.76 2.93
C ILE A 181 9.06 6.51 4.44
N ILE A 182 10.15 6.89 5.12
CA ILE A 182 10.27 6.70 6.58
C ILE A 182 9.26 7.59 7.31
N ARG A 183 9.12 8.86 6.90
CA ARG A 183 8.13 9.78 7.46
C ARG A 183 6.71 9.24 7.33
N ASP A 184 6.35 8.69 6.18
CA ASP A 184 5.03 8.09 5.97
C ASP A 184 4.80 6.89 6.92
N LEU A 185 5.82 6.07 7.12
CA LEU A 185 5.72 4.94 8.06
C LEU A 185 5.59 5.41 9.51
N LEU A 186 6.36 6.40 9.93
CA LEU A 186 6.46 6.83 11.31
C LEU A 186 5.45 7.94 11.64
N SER A 187 5.65 9.15 11.12
CA SER A 187 4.85 10.34 11.43
C SER A 187 3.44 10.32 10.86
N SER A 188 3.24 9.71 9.68
CA SER A 188 1.90 9.52 9.11
C SER A 188 1.22 8.25 9.64
N GLU A 189 1.81 7.62 10.67
CA GLU A 189 1.23 6.55 11.49
C GLU A 189 0.85 5.27 10.72
N VAL A 190 1.34 5.08 9.49
CA VAL A 190 1.09 3.85 8.72
C VAL A 190 1.58 2.62 9.50
N LEU A 191 2.73 2.73 10.18
CA LEU A 191 3.28 1.67 11.01
C LEU A 191 2.42 1.41 12.27
N LEU A 192 1.86 2.46 12.88
CA LEU A 192 0.94 2.33 14.02
C LEU A 192 -0.31 1.57 13.60
N VAL A 193 -0.94 1.98 12.50
CA VAL A 193 -2.14 1.32 11.95
C VAL A 193 -1.83 -0.14 11.65
N ALA A 194 -0.67 -0.43 11.05
CA ALA A 194 -0.25 -1.79 10.75
C ALA A 194 -0.11 -2.65 12.01
N PHE A 195 0.52 -2.15 13.08
CA PHE A 195 0.74 -2.93 14.30
C PHE A 195 -0.40 -2.87 15.33
N THR A 196 -1.39 -2.00 15.13
CA THR A 196 -2.62 -1.99 15.96
C THR A 196 -3.63 -3.00 15.43
N ASN A 197 -3.66 -3.21 14.11
CA ASN A 197 -4.64 -4.08 13.48
C ASN A 197 -4.43 -5.56 13.81
N ARG A 198 -5.56 -6.27 13.98
CA ARG A 198 -5.58 -7.73 14.08
C ARG A 198 -5.87 -8.32 12.71
N TYR A 199 -4.81 -8.68 12.00
CA TYR A 199 -4.94 -9.45 10.77
C TYR A 199 -5.50 -10.85 11.07
N ARG A 200 -6.60 -11.20 10.42
CA ARG A 200 -7.26 -12.51 10.54
C ARG A 200 -6.69 -13.55 9.57
N VAL A 201 -6.13 -13.07 8.46
CA VAL A 201 -5.48 -13.88 7.43
C VAL A 201 -3.99 -13.86 7.66
N ASN A 202 -3.41 -15.05 7.81
CA ASN A 202 -1.96 -15.21 7.87
C ASN A 202 -1.43 -15.49 6.48
N TYR A 203 -0.41 -14.75 6.08
CA TYR A 203 0.30 -14.95 4.82
C TYR A 203 1.65 -15.62 5.06
N GLY A 204 2.12 -16.37 4.07
CA GLY A 204 3.50 -16.80 4.04
C GLY A 204 3.85 -17.56 2.77
N VAL A 205 5.10 -17.97 2.65
CA VAL A 205 5.62 -18.62 1.45
C VAL A 205 5.28 -20.10 1.46
N ASN A 206 4.75 -20.62 0.35
CA ASN A 206 4.48 -22.04 0.19
C ASN A 206 5.80 -22.84 0.33
N PRO A 207 5.91 -23.77 1.31
CA PRO A 207 7.14 -24.51 1.55
C PRO A 207 7.38 -25.64 0.53
N SER A 208 6.45 -25.90 -0.39
CA SER A 208 6.59 -26.96 -1.39
C SER A 208 7.75 -26.67 -2.34
N SER A 209 8.67 -27.63 -2.46
CA SER A 209 9.80 -27.56 -3.41
C SER A 209 9.36 -27.48 -4.88
N SER A 210 8.12 -27.87 -5.19
CA SER A 210 7.52 -27.72 -6.53
C SER A 210 6.99 -26.30 -6.80
N PHE A 211 6.88 -25.45 -5.78
CA PHE A 211 6.34 -24.10 -5.90
C PHE A 211 7.49 -23.08 -5.97
N ASN A 212 8.02 -22.86 -7.16
CA ASN A 212 9.19 -21.99 -7.42
C ASN A 212 8.92 -20.48 -7.26
N ARG A 213 7.81 -20.07 -6.65
CA ARG A 213 7.47 -18.65 -6.45
C ARG A 213 7.54 -18.32 -4.96
N LEU A 214 8.45 -17.41 -4.60
CA LEU A 214 8.53 -16.80 -3.27
C LEU A 214 7.43 -15.75 -3.10
N MET A 215 6.17 -16.17 -3.24
CA MET A 215 5.00 -15.32 -3.05
C MET A 215 4.33 -15.71 -1.74
N ALA A 216 4.06 -14.71 -0.90
CA ALA A 216 3.29 -14.91 0.30
C ALA A 216 1.82 -15.16 -0.09
N VAL A 217 1.34 -16.39 0.12
CA VAL A 217 -0.06 -16.77 -0.11
C VAL A 217 -0.79 -16.85 1.23
N PRO A 218 -2.10 -16.58 1.26
CA PRO A 218 -2.89 -16.75 2.47
C PRO A 218 -2.93 -18.24 2.85
N PHE A 219 -2.43 -18.59 4.03
CA PHE A 219 -2.41 -19.97 4.53
C PHE A 219 -3.71 -20.39 5.21
N ARG A 220 -4.53 -19.42 5.63
CA ARG A 220 -5.86 -19.66 6.23
C ARG A 220 -6.83 -18.60 5.74
N ALA A 221 -7.95 -19.03 5.16
CA ALA A 221 -9.09 -18.19 4.85
C ALA A 221 -10.34 -18.73 5.54
N LYS A 222 -10.97 -17.93 6.39
CA LYS A 222 -12.43 -17.69 6.41
C LYS A 222 -12.77 -16.63 7.45
N ASP A 223 -13.41 -15.55 6.98
CA ASP A 223 -14.55 -14.84 7.59
C ASP A 223 -14.46 -13.30 7.48
N VAL A 224 -15.42 -12.80 6.71
CA VAL A 224 -16.04 -11.46 6.56
C VAL A 224 -15.13 -10.25 6.73
N VAL A 225 -15.18 -9.40 5.70
CA VAL A 225 -14.53 -8.09 5.62
C VAL A 225 -14.79 -7.29 6.90
N THR A 226 -13.72 -6.83 7.57
CA THR A 226 -13.85 -5.90 8.70
C THR A 226 -14.15 -4.50 8.19
N ASP A 227 -15.26 -3.91 8.65
CA ASP A 227 -15.76 -2.58 8.26
C ASP A 227 -14.81 -1.38 8.47
N ARG A 228 -13.67 -1.58 9.13
CA ARG A 228 -12.77 -0.51 9.62
C ARG A 228 -11.57 -0.19 8.72
N THR A 229 -11.47 -0.70 7.49
CA THR A 229 -10.35 -0.38 6.57
C THR A 229 -10.63 0.84 5.69
N GLY A 230 -11.30 1.86 6.22
CA GLY A 230 -11.54 3.11 5.51
C GLY A 230 -10.30 4.00 5.55
N PHE A 231 -9.43 3.89 4.54
CA PHE A 231 -8.59 5.02 4.14
C PHE A 231 -9.42 5.90 3.20
N SER A 232 -10.25 6.76 3.78
CA SER A 232 -10.78 7.91 3.06
C SER A 232 -9.68 8.97 3.01
N HIS A 233 -9.29 9.39 1.80
CA HIS A 233 -8.61 10.68 1.65
C HIS A 233 -9.58 11.78 2.10
N PRO A 234 -9.16 12.73 2.95
CA PRO A 234 -9.92 13.94 3.13
C PRO A 234 -9.76 14.76 1.83
N ASP A 235 -10.87 15.04 1.16
CA ASP A 235 -10.94 16.21 0.28
C ASP A 235 -10.82 17.48 1.13
#